data_AF-A0A445EM39-F1
#
_entry.id   AF-A0A445EM39-F1
#
_cell.length_a   1.000
_cell.length_b   1.000
_cell.length_c   1.000
_cell.angle_alpha   90.00
_cell.angle_beta   90.00
_cell.angle_gamma   90.00
#
_symmetry.space_group_name_H-M   'P 1'
#
loop_
_entity.id
_entity.type
_entity.pdbx_description
1 polymer ?
#
loop_
_entity_poly.entity_id
_entity_poly.type
_entity_poly.pdbx_seq_one_letter_code
_entity_poly.pdbx_strand_id
1 'polypeptide(L)'
;MLTCDHLVPPDRYNDRRYIKCHIMLLIGRILFGDKLGASVHWKFLPLLRDFGSIIQYSWGSACLAHLYRALCRASRVDCKEIDGPLTLLLGWTWIRLPYLSPVPRESRSFPLANRWRNWERGDRRYRYLKLADFRKAFDELQEGQFVWVAYAVDRVDPNIISAEIYMHSVVWSATVPLVSFECIEWHATDRYRRQFGFVQGVPHDERNLDKAHGEVLTGPKNLNWVTTLSHYSWVMHWTNRYHHILSELPMPSQHPLDTYMHWYRSNLGNA
;
A
#
# COMPACT_ATOMS: atom_id res chain seq x y z
N MET A 1 11.99 29.01 46.10
CA MET A 1 13.35 29.47 45.78
C MET A 1 14.13 28.25 45.33
N LEU A 2 14.88 28.38 44.23
CA LEU A 2 15.48 27.34 43.40
C LEU A 2 16.48 26.42 44.14
N THR A 3 16.60 25.18 43.67
CA THR A 3 17.88 24.67 43.16
C THR A 3 17.62 23.84 41.89
N CYS A 4 18.12 24.35 40.77
CA CYS A 4 18.35 23.58 39.55
C CYS A 4 19.52 22.62 39.79
N ASP A 5 19.40 21.37 39.38
CA ASP A 5 20.55 20.56 38.99
C ASP A 5 20.24 19.80 37.70
N HIS A 6 20.78 20.39 36.63
CA HIS A 6 21.26 19.78 35.39
C HIS A 6 20.40 18.71 34.70
N LEU A 7 19.63 19.19 33.72
CA LEU A 7 19.32 18.49 32.46
C LEU A 7 20.58 17.80 31.91
N VAL A 8 20.62 16.48 32.02
CA VAL A 8 21.45 15.65 31.14
C VAL A 8 20.91 15.86 29.73
N PRO A 9 21.70 16.36 28.75
CA PRO A 9 21.23 16.43 27.38
C PRO A 9 20.95 14.99 26.90
N PRO A 10 19.86 14.70 26.18
CA PRO A 10 19.66 13.36 25.65
C PRO A 10 20.87 13.04 24.78
N ASP A 11 21.57 11.98 25.18
CA ASP A 11 22.78 11.53 24.53
C ASP A 11 22.41 11.20 23.07
N ARG A 12 22.81 12.04 22.11
CA ARG A 12 22.39 11.96 20.68
C ARG A 12 22.58 10.56 20.08
N TYR A 13 23.49 9.79 20.67
CA TYR A 13 23.78 8.41 20.32
C TYR A 13 22.68 7.42 20.75
N ASN A 14 22.08 7.61 21.93
CA ASN A 14 20.92 6.86 22.39
C ASN A 14 19.68 7.16 21.54
N ASP A 15 19.42 8.44 21.23
CA ASP A 15 18.30 8.84 20.36
C ASP A 15 18.36 8.15 19.00
N ARG A 16 19.55 8.12 18.38
CA ARG A 16 19.75 7.44 17.09
C ARG A 16 19.48 5.94 17.18
N ARG A 17 19.86 5.27 18.28
CA ARG A 17 19.57 3.85 18.50
C ARG A 17 18.07 3.60 18.66
N TYR A 18 17.38 4.43 19.46
CA TYR A 18 15.93 4.34 19.64
C TYR A 18 15.19 4.53 18.32
N ILE A 19 15.57 5.52 17.50
CA ILE A 19 14.97 5.75 16.19
C ILE A 19 15.21 4.54 15.28
N LYS A 20 16.42 3.96 15.25
CA LYS A 20 16.69 2.73 14.47
C LYS A 20 15.80 1.58 14.90
N CYS A 21 15.71 1.32 16.20
CA CYS A 21 14.84 0.28 16.74
C CYS A 21 13.37 0.55 16.36
N HIS A 22 12.91 1.79 16.43
CA HIS A 22 11.56 2.16 16.05
C HIS A 22 11.27 1.92 14.56
N ILE A 23 12.17 2.35 13.67
CA ILE A 23 12.05 2.11 12.22
C ILE A 23 12.09 0.61 11.91
N MET A 24 12.98 -0.15 12.56
CA MET A 24 13.02 -1.60 12.40
C MET A 24 11.70 -2.25 12.86
N LEU A 25 11.13 -1.82 13.98
CA LEU A 25 9.84 -2.31 14.45
C LEU A 25 8.72 -1.96 13.46
N LEU A 26 8.72 -0.75 12.90
CA LEU A 26 7.75 -0.34 11.88
C LEU A 26 7.85 -1.23 10.63
N ILE A 27 9.08 -1.46 10.14
CA ILE A 27 9.36 -2.29 8.97
C ILE A 27 8.96 -3.74 9.22
N GLY A 28 9.39 -4.33 10.33
CA GLY A 28 9.20 -5.75 10.61
C GLY A 28 7.80 -6.11 11.12
N ARG A 29 7.01 -5.16 11.63
CA ARG A 29 5.67 -5.43 12.14
C ARG A 29 4.55 -4.89 11.27
N ILE A 30 4.74 -3.71 10.69
CA ILE A 30 3.64 -3.00 10.00
C ILE A 30 3.80 -3.10 8.49
N LEU A 31 5.00 -2.85 7.96
CA LEU A 31 5.23 -2.70 6.52
C LEU A 31 5.56 -4.02 5.79
N PHE A 32 6.30 -4.91 6.45
CA PHE A 32 6.77 -6.17 5.87
C PHE A 32 6.64 -7.33 6.86
N GLY A 33 5.61 -7.28 7.72
CA GLY A 33 5.34 -8.32 8.70
C GLY A 33 5.18 -9.69 8.04
N ASP A 34 5.96 -10.66 8.51
CA ASP A 34 5.74 -12.07 8.23
C ASP A 34 4.64 -12.64 9.14
N LYS A 35 4.26 -13.91 8.93
CA LYS A 35 3.25 -14.61 9.74
C LYS A 35 3.56 -14.63 11.24
N LEU A 36 4.83 -14.45 11.62
CA LEU A 36 5.28 -14.49 13.01
C LEU A 36 5.31 -13.08 13.64
N GLY A 37 5.18 -12.01 12.84
CA GLY A 37 5.03 -10.62 13.28
C GLY A 37 6.20 -10.07 14.12
N ALA A 38 7.32 -10.77 14.15
CA ALA A 38 8.38 -10.53 15.13
C ALA A 38 9.75 -10.23 14.50
N SER A 39 9.95 -10.46 13.20
CA SER A 39 11.26 -10.37 12.57
C SER A 39 11.27 -9.44 11.36
N VAL A 40 12.27 -8.56 11.29
CA VAL A 40 12.58 -7.80 10.07
C VAL A 40 13.35 -8.73 9.15
N HIS A 41 12.87 -8.92 7.92
CA HIS A 41 13.63 -9.69 6.94
C HIS A 41 15.03 -9.09 6.77
N TRP A 42 16.07 -9.92 6.87
CA TRP A 42 17.46 -9.49 6.97
C TRP A 42 17.91 -8.60 5.79
N LYS A 43 17.28 -8.73 4.61
CA LYS A 43 17.55 -7.88 3.43
C LYS A 43 17.30 -6.39 3.66
N PHE A 44 16.42 -6.02 4.58
CA PHE A 44 16.18 -4.62 4.89
C PHE A 44 17.24 -4.02 5.82
N LEU A 45 18.01 -4.84 6.55
CA LEU A 45 18.99 -4.35 7.52
C LEU A 45 20.10 -3.47 6.90
N PRO A 46 20.68 -3.81 5.73
CA PRO A 46 21.64 -2.93 5.06
C PRO A 46 21.07 -1.55 4.71
N LEU A 47 19.79 -1.48 4.31
CA LEU A 47 19.11 -0.22 3.97
C LEU A 47 18.92 0.70 5.18
N LEU A 48 18.93 0.14 6.39
CA LEU A 48 18.76 0.87 7.65
C LEU A 48 20.09 1.27 8.30
N ARG A 49 21.22 0.92 7.67
CA ARG A 49 22.55 1.23 8.20
C ARG A 49 22.79 2.75 8.20
N ASP A 50 22.51 3.39 7.07
CA ASP A 50 22.68 4.83 6.85
C ASP A 50 21.34 5.56 6.81
N PHE A 51 21.14 6.50 7.73
CA PHE A 51 19.90 7.26 7.83
C PHE A 51 19.69 8.26 6.69
N GLY A 52 20.77 8.83 6.15
CA GLY A 52 20.68 9.78 5.04
C GLY A 52 20.11 9.13 3.78
N SER A 53 20.38 7.83 3.61
CA SER A 53 19.87 7.03 2.50
C SER A 53 18.44 6.51 2.72
N ILE A 54 17.96 6.37 3.96
CA ILE A 54 16.63 5.79 4.24
C ILE A 54 15.51 6.55 3.51
N ILE A 55 15.56 7.87 3.49
CA ILE A 55 14.54 8.71 2.86
C ILE A 55 14.52 8.59 1.33
N GLN A 56 15.60 8.08 0.72
CA GLN A 56 15.73 7.99 -0.73
C GLN A 56 15.07 6.73 -1.30
N TYR A 57 14.76 5.75 -0.45
CA TYR A 57 14.11 4.52 -0.88
C TYR A 57 12.59 4.70 -0.96
N SER A 58 11.99 4.11 -2.01
CA SER A 58 10.53 4.06 -2.14
C SER A 58 9.92 2.97 -1.26
N TRP A 59 9.90 3.20 0.06
CA TRP A 59 9.32 2.25 1.03
C TRP A 59 7.85 1.96 0.74
N GLY A 60 7.08 2.96 0.30
CA GLY A 60 5.67 2.78 -0.07
C GLY A 60 5.48 1.82 -1.24
N SER A 61 6.29 1.94 -2.29
CA SER A 61 6.25 1.02 -3.44
C SER A 61 6.66 -0.39 -3.04
N ALA A 62 7.69 -0.52 -2.21
CA ALA A 62 8.10 -1.82 -1.68
C ALA A 62 6.94 -2.46 -0.89
N CYS A 63 6.31 -1.73 0.04
CA CYS A 63 5.17 -2.22 0.82
C CYS A 63 4.03 -2.69 -0.09
N LEU A 64 3.70 -1.90 -1.11
CA LEU A 64 2.63 -2.21 -2.04
C LEU A 64 2.95 -3.45 -2.87
N ALA A 65 4.21 -3.65 -3.28
CA ALA A 65 4.66 -4.86 -3.97
C ALA A 65 4.49 -6.11 -3.09
N HIS A 66 4.88 -6.05 -1.82
CA HIS A 66 4.67 -7.18 -0.91
C HIS A 66 3.18 -7.41 -0.60
N LEU A 67 2.37 -6.35 -0.51
CA LEU A 67 0.92 -6.47 -0.35
C LEU A 67 0.27 -7.16 -1.55
N TYR A 68 0.62 -6.75 -2.77
CA TYR A 68 0.07 -7.35 -3.99
C TYR A 68 0.42 -8.83 -4.06
N ARG A 69 1.67 -9.19 -3.78
CA ARG A 69 2.06 -10.60 -3.79
C ARG A 69 1.37 -11.41 -2.70
N ALA A 70 1.15 -10.83 -1.52
CA ALA A 70 0.37 -11.48 -0.46
C ALA A 70 -1.09 -11.70 -0.88
N LEU A 71 -1.72 -10.71 -1.50
CA LEU A 71 -3.09 -10.82 -2.02
C LEU A 71 -3.20 -11.88 -3.13
N CYS A 72 -2.24 -11.93 -4.07
CA CYS A 72 -2.19 -12.95 -5.12
C CYS A 72 -2.00 -14.36 -4.55
N ARG A 73 -1.25 -14.53 -3.45
CA ARG A 73 -1.15 -15.83 -2.76
C ARG A 73 -2.45 -16.16 -2.04
N ALA A 74 -3.05 -15.19 -1.35
CA ALA A 74 -4.26 -15.37 -0.57
C ALA A 74 -5.50 -15.69 -1.42
N SER A 75 -5.51 -15.30 -2.70
CA SER A 75 -6.60 -15.64 -3.63
C SER A 75 -6.57 -17.08 -4.14
N ARG A 76 -5.52 -17.87 -3.82
CA ARG A 76 -5.43 -19.28 -4.22
C ARG A 76 -6.29 -20.15 -3.32
N VAL A 77 -6.93 -21.16 -3.91
CA VAL A 77 -7.90 -22.04 -3.23
C VAL A 77 -7.29 -22.80 -2.04
N ASP A 78 -6.01 -23.12 -2.11
CA ASP A 78 -5.26 -23.84 -1.07
C ASP A 78 -4.71 -22.93 0.05
N CYS A 79 -4.80 -21.61 -0.13
CA CYS A 79 -4.29 -20.65 0.85
C CYS A 79 -5.23 -20.52 2.05
N LYS A 80 -4.68 -20.71 3.26
CA LYS A 80 -5.45 -20.61 4.53
C LYS A 80 -5.22 -19.31 5.29
N GLU A 81 -4.16 -18.59 4.96
CA GLU A 81 -3.70 -17.42 5.72
C GLU A 81 -3.05 -16.42 4.77
N ILE A 82 -3.29 -15.14 5.02
CA ILE A 82 -2.64 -14.02 4.33
C ILE A 82 -1.51 -13.45 5.18
N ASP A 83 -0.41 -13.08 4.55
CA ASP A 83 0.74 -12.41 5.15
C ASP A 83 0.89 -10.96 4.61
N GLY A 84 1.96 -10.27 4.99
CA GLY A 84 2.27 -8.93 4.49
C GLY A 84 1.60 -7.79 5.27
N PRO A 85 1.53 -6.56 4.71
CA PRO A 85 1.14 -5.36 5.43
C PRO A 85 -0.38 -5.24 5.59
N LEU A 86 -1.00 -6.13 6.37
CA LEU A 86 -2.45 -6.20 6.58
C LEU A 86 -3.02 -4.92 7.20
N THR A 87 -2.22 -4.17 7.96
CA THR A 87 -2.63 -2.86 8.50
C THR A 87 -2.97 -1.89 7.36
N LEU A 88 -2.22 -1.93 6.25
CA LEU A 88 -2.51 -1.10 5.08
C LEU A 88 -3.79 -1.55 4.37
N LEU A 89 -4.00 -2.86 4.25
CA LEU A 89 -5.22 -3.42 3.65
C LEU A 89 -6.46 -3.03 4.46
N LEU A 90 -6.42 -3.19 5.79
CA LEU A 90 -7.51 -2.79 6.67
C LEU A 90 -7.77 -1.27 6.62
N GLY A 91 -6.71 -0.46 6.70
CA GLY A 91 -6.82 0.99 6.57
C GLY A 91 -7.41 1.41 5.22
N TRP A 92 -6.98 0.80 4.12
CA TRP A 92 -7.55 1.02 2.79
C TRP A 92 -9.04 0.67 2.74
N THR A 93 -9.42 -0.50 3.29
CA THR A 93 -10.81 -0.95 3.32
C THR A 93 -11.68 0.01 4.11
N TRP A 94 -11.27 0.41 5.31
CA TRP A 94 -12.05 1.31 6.16
C TRP A 94 -12.17 2.73 5.62
N ILE A 95 -11.14 3.22 4.92
CA ILE A 95 -11.20 4.50 4.22
C ILE A 95 -12.21 4.45 3.06
N ARG A 96 -12.28 3.33 2.34
CA ARG A 96 -13.11 3.20 1.13
C ARG A 96 -14.51 2.66 1.35
N LEU A 97 -14.71 1.94 2.44
CA LEU A 97 -15.98 1.36 2.85
C LEU A 97 -16.29 1.81 4.28
N PRO A 98 -16.60 3.10 4.51
CA PRO A 98 -16.76 3.64 5.86
C PRO A 98 -17.86 2.95 6.68
N TYR A 99 -18.86 2.40 6.01
CA TYR A 99 -19.93 1.63 6.67
C TYR A 99 -19.46 0.30 7.27
N LEU A 100 -18.33 -0.23 6.78
CA LEU A 100 -17.61 -1.37 7.35
C LEU A 100 -16.47 -0.93 8.27
N SER A 101 -16.30 0.35 8.54
CA SER A 101 -15.22 0.79 9.41
C SER A 101 -15.64 0.75 10.88
N PRO A 102 -14.74 0.37 11.81
CA PRO A 102 -14.96 0.61 13.22
C PRO A 102 -15.03 2.12 13.48
N VAL A 103 -15.62 2.52 14.59
CA VAL A 103 -15.73 3.93 14.96
C VAL A 103 -14.33 4.58 15.03
N PRO A 104 -14.04 5.61 14.21
CA PRO A 104 -12.76 6.29 14.25
C PRO A 104 -12.64 7.08 15.56
N ARG A 105 -11.48 6.98 16.22
CA ARG A 105 -11.24 7.64 17.52
C ARG A 105 -10.58 9.00 17.40
N GLU A 106 -9.70 9.11 16.42
CA GLU A 106 -8.93 10.32 16.18
C GLU A 106 -9.19 10.75 14.74
N SER A 107 -10.11 11.69 14.52
CA SER A 107 -10.44 12.16 13.17
C SER A 107 -9.24 12.82 12.45
N ARG A 108 -8.28 13.34 13.23
CA ARG A 108 -7.08 14.05 12.76
C ARG A 108 -5.76 13.35 13.14
N SER A 109 -5.64 12.06 12.85
CA SER A 109 -4.38 11.32 13.06
C SER A 109 -3.61 11.10 11.76
N PHE A 110 -2.29 11.32 11.79
CA PHE A 110 -1.35 10.83 10.79
C PHE A 110 -0.35 9.84 11.44
N PRO A 111 -0.01 8.70 10.81
CA PRO A 111 -0.58 8.15 9.57
C PRO A 111 -2.09 7.86 9.65
N LEU A 112 -2.79 7.86 8.51
CA LEU A 112 -4.27 7.72 8.46
C LEU A 112 -4.80 6.45 9.12
N ALA A 113 -4.05 5.34 9.08
CA ALA A 113 -4.46 4.09 9.71
C ALA A 113 -4.61 4.22 11.25
N ASN A 114 -3.97 5.21 11.88
CA ASN A 114 -4.08 5.45 13.31
C ASN A 114 -5.48 5.89 13.76
N ARG A 115 -6.35 6.34 12.83
CA ARG A 115 -7.74 6.70 13.13
C ARG A 115 -8.51 5.57 13.81
N TRP A 116 -8.14 4.32 13.48
CA TRP A 116 -8.73 3.09 13.99
C TRP A 116 -7.80 2.34 14.95
N ARG A 117 -6.80 3.02 15.51
CA ARG A 117 -5.89 2.40 16.47
C ARG A 117 -6.68 1.81 17.64
N ASN A 118 -6.33 0.59 18.04
CA ASN A 118 -6.97 -0.14 19.13
C ASN A 118 -8.48 -0.35 18.93
N TRP A 119 -9.00 -0.34 17.68
CA TRP A 119 -10.42 -0.55 17.38
C TRP A 119 -10.99 -1.74 18.16
N GLU A 120 -10.22 -2.84 18.24
CA GLU A 120 -10.55 -4.07 18.97
C GLU A 120 -10.99 -3.82 20.41
N ARG A 121 -10.40 -2.84 21.11
CA ARG A 121 -10.65 -2.58 22.54
C ARG A 121 -11.90 -1.74 22.80
N GLY A 122 -12.33 -0.92 21.86
CA GLY A 122 -13.31 0.14 22.15
C GLY A 122 -14.47 0.23 21.17
N ASP A 123 -14.44 -0.51 20.05
CA ASP A 123 -15.65 -0.76 19.28
C ASP A 123 -16.22 -2.13 19.62
N ARG A 124 -17.14 -2.17 20.59
CA ARG A 124 -17.78 -3.42 21.01
C ARG A 124 -18.56 -4.05 19.87
N ARG A 125 -19.28 -3.24 19.06
CA ARG A 125 -20.12 -3.74 17.98
C ARG A 125 -19.27 -4.43 16.92
N TYR A 126 -18.21 -3.77 16.48
CA TYR A 126 -17.31 -4.30 15.46
C TYR A 126 -16.64 -5.61 15.90
N ARG A 127 -16.32 -5.76 17.20
CA ARG A 127 -15.77 -6.99 17.77
C ARG A 127 -16.71 -8.20 17.64
N TYR A 128 -18.03 -7.99 17.62
CA TYR A 128 -19.01 -9.07 17.51
C TYR A 128 -19.39 -9.41 16.07
N LEU A 129 -18.89 -8.65 15.08
CA LEU A 129 -19.09 -8.99 13.67
C LEU A 129 -18.34 -10.29 13.34
N LYS A 130 -19.05 -11.22 12.71
CA LYS A 130 -18.52 -12.48 12.22
C LYS A 130 -18.26 -12.39 10.72
N LEU A 131 -17.54 -13.38 10.20
CA LEU A 131 -17.27 -13.50 8.76
C LEU A 131 -18.56 -13.43 7.90
N ALA A 132 -19.66 -14.00 8.39
CA ALA A 132 -20.94 -13.96 7.69
C ALA A 132 -21.50 -12.53 7.56
N ASP A 133 -21.31 -11.69 8.57
CA ASP A 133 -21.76 -10.29 8.54
C ASP A 133 -20.98 -9.49 7.49
N PHE A 134 -19.66 -9.69 7.42
CA PHE A 134 -18.83 -9.05 6.40
C PHE A 134 -19.18 -9.52 4.98
N ARG A 135 -19.37 -10.84 4.78
CA ARG A 135 -19.79 -11.39 3.48
C ARG A 135 -21.11 -10.79 3.01
N LYS A 136 -22.12 -10.82 3.88
CA LYS A 136 -23.42 -10.20 3.60
C LYS A 136 -23.28 -8.73 3.22
N ALA A 137 -22.45 -7.99 3.96
CA ALA A 137 -22.24 -6.57 3.72
C ALA A 137 -21.45 -6.26 2.42
N PHE A 138 -20.68 -7.22 1.90
CA PHE A 138 -20.10 -7.15 0.56
C PHE A 138 -21.11 -7.53 -0.52
N ASP A 139 -21.92 -8.56 -0.29
CA ASP A 139 -22.96 -9.01 -1.23
C ASP A 139 -24.04 -7.93 -1.45
N GLU A 140 -24.32 -7.13 -0.41
CA GLU A 140 -25.31 -6.05 -0.44
C GLU A 140 -24.72 -4.67 -0.83
N LEU A 141 -23.41 -4.60 -1.15
CA LEU A 141 -22.71 -3.35 -1.45
C LEU A 141 -23.35 -2.61 -2.65
N GLN A 142 -23.74 -1.35 -2.42
CA GLN A 142 -24.29 -0.46 -3.44
C GLN A 142 -23.21 0.45 -4.03
N GLU A 143 -23.38 0.92 -5.28
CA GLU A 143 -22.38 1.75 -5.98
C GLU A 143 -21.96 2.99 -5.17
N GLY A 144 -22.89 3.67 -4.51
CA GLY A 144 -22.63 4.88 -3.74
C GLY A 144 -21.93 4.67 -2.39
N GLN A 145 -21.80 3.43 -1.93
CA GLN A 145 -21.17 3.11 -0.64
C GLN A 145 -19.65 2.98 -0.72
N PHE A 146 -19.11 2.74 -1.92
CA PHE A 146 -17.67 2.68 -2.15
C PHE A 146 -17.10 4.07 -2.45
N VAL A 147 -16.14 4.52 -1.64
CA VAL A 147 -15.45 5.79 -1.84
C VAL A 147 -14.29 5.59 -2.82
N TRP A 148 -14.50 6.01 -4.07
CA TRP A 148 -13.50 5.91 -5.14
C TRP A 148 -12.33 6.88 -4.96
N VAL A 149 -12.55 8.14 -4.61
CA VAL A 149 -11.46 9.13 -4.49
C VAL A 149 -11.21 9.49 -3.03
N ALA A 150 -10.76 8.52 -2.25
CA ALA A 150 -10.72 8.63 -0.79
C ALA A 150 -9.68 9.60 -0.23
N TYR A 151 -8.69 9.99 -1.04
CA TYR A 151 -7.61 10.91 -0.68
C TYR A 151 -7.79 12.31 -1.27
N ALA A 152 -8.95 12.60 -1.86
CA ALA A 152 -9.28 13.93 -2.36
C ALA A 152 -9.30 14.95 -1.22
N VAL A 153 -9.05 16.22 -1.60
CA VAL A 153 -8.89 17.36 -0.68
C VAL A 153 -10.14 17.60 0.18
N ASP A 154 -11.31 17.18 -0.28
CA ASP A 154 -12.59 17.27 0.44
C ASP A 154 -12.82 16.09 1.42
N ARG A 155 -12.04 15.01 1.33
CA ARG A 155 -12.21 13.78 2.13
C ARG A 155 -11.19 13.61 3.24
N VAL A 156 -10.01 14.18 3.07
CA VAL A 156 -8.95 14.22 4.09
C VAL A 156 -8.64 15.68 4.38
N ASP A 157 -8.69 16.07 5.65
CA ASP A 157 -8.29 17.43 6.07
C ASP A 157 -6.89 17.72 5.47
N PRO A 158 -6.75 18.82 4.68
CA PRO A 158 -5.53 19.11 3.93
C PRO A 158 -4.27 19.16 4.80
N ASN A 159 -4.42 19.41 6.10
CA ASN A 159 -3.32 19.50 7.05
C ASN A 159 -2.89 18.15 7.65
N ILE A 160 -3.61 17.05 7.37
CA ILE A 160 -3.28 15.72 7.93
C ILE A 160 -2.16 15.05 7.14
N ILE A 161 -2.16 15.15 5.81
CA ILE A 161 -1.11 14.57 4.98
C ILE A 161 -0.11 15.70 4.69
N SER A 162 1.17 15.46 5.01
CA SER A 162 2.24 16.43 4.76
C SER A 162 2.25 16.87 3.29
N ALA A 163 2.51 18.15 3.05
CA ALA A 163 2.67 18.71 1.71
C ALA A 163 3.71 17.93 0.88
N GLU A 164 4.79 17.46 1.51
CA GLU A 164 5.82 16.63 0.86
C GLU A 164 5.24 15.34 0.26
N ILE A 165 4.35 14.66 0.99
CA ILE A 165 3.68 13.44 0.49
C ILE A 165 2.73 13.79 -0.65
N TYR A 166 1.97 14.87 -0.51
CA TYR A 166 1.03 15.34 -1.54
C TYR A 166 1.74 15.82 -2.82
N MET A 167 2.95 16.39 -2.73
CA MET A 167 3.75 16.77 -3.90
C MET A 167 4.07 15.56 -4.80
N HIS A 168 4.17 14.37 -4.22
CA HIS A 168 4.38 13.12 -4.96
C HIS A 168 3.09 12.50 -5.50
N SER A 169 1.92 13.13 -5.32
CA SER A 169 0.63 12.59 -5.79
C SER A 169 0.53 12.43 -7.30
N VAL A 170 1.32 13.20 -8.05
CA VAL A 170 1.43 13.11 -9.52
C VAL A 170 1.80 11.71 -10.02
N VAL A 171 2.58 10.92 -9.25
CA VAL A 171 2.97 9.55 -9.65
C VAL A 171 2.06 8.46 -9.08
N TRP A 172 1.04 8.79 -8.28
CA TRP A 172 0.20 7.77 -7.64
C TRP A 172 -0.60 6.95 -8.64
N SER A 173 -0.91 7.51 -9.81
CA SER A 173 -1.61 6.81 -10.88
C SER A 173 -0.67 6.18 -11.91
N ALA A 174 0.64 6.15 -11.69
CA ALA A 174 1.57 5.58 -12.67
C ALA A 174 1.39 4.05 -12.83
N THR A 175 1.27 3.57 -14.07
CA THR A 175 1.23 2.13 -14.40
C THR A 175 2.65 1.59 -14.54
N VAL A 176 3.21 1.01 -13.48
CA VAL A 176 4.66 0.71 -13.40
C VAL A 176 4.97 -0.55 -12.58
N PRO A 177 6.16 -1.15 -12.72
CA PRO A 177 6.58 -2.22 -11.82
C PRO A 177 6.97 -1.65 -10.45
N LEU A 178 6.49 -2.29 -9.39
CA LEU A 178 6.92 -2.05 -8.02
C LEU A 178 8.07 -3.02 -7.71
N VAL A 179 9.23 -2.47 -7.35
CA VAL A 179 10.46 -3.26 -7.19
C VAL A 179 10.93 -3.20 -5.74
N SER A 180 11.14 -4.37 -5.13
CA SER A 180 11.69 -4.53 -3.78
C SER A 180 12.59 -5.77 -3.72
N PHE A 181 13.88 -5.61 -4.00
CA PHE A 181 14.80 -6.75 -4.17
C PHE A 181 14.24 -7.69 -5.26
N GLU A 182 14.13 -9.00 -4.99
CA GLU A 182 13.51 -10.00 -5.87
C GLU A 182 12.00 -9.82 -6.08
N CYS A 183 11.33 -9.08 -5.18
CA CYS A 183 9.90 -8.83 -5.31
C CYS A 183 9.65 -7.83 -6.44
N ILE A 184 9.03 -8.32 -7.52
CA ILE A 184 8.50 -7.47 -8.58
C ILE A 184 7.01 -7.73 -8.71
N GLU A 185 6.21 -6.67 -8.60
CA GLU A 185 4.77 -6.71 -8.84
C GLU A 185 4.34 -5.59 -9.79
N TRP A 186 3.26 -5.80 -10.53
CA TRP A 186 2.77 -4.81 -11.50
C TRP A 186 1.72 -3.88 -10.86
N HIS A 187 1.95 -2.57 -10.89
CA HIS A 187 0.98 -1.57 -10.45
C HIS A 187 0.03 -1.21 -11.61
N ALA A 188 -1.01 -2.01 -11.80
CA ALA A 188 -1.98 -1.87 -12.90
C ALA A 188 -3.04 -0.77 -12.65
N THR A 189 -2.63 0.49 -12.52
CA THR A 189 -3.54 1.61 -12.18
C THR A 189 -4.64 1.85 -13.21
N ASP A 190 -4.43 1.42 -14.46
CA ASP A 190 -5.42 1.47 -15.54
C ASP A 190 -6.63 0.55 -15.31
N ARG A 191 -6.54 -0.41 -14.38
CA ARG A 191 -7.67 -1.30 -13.99
C ARG A 191 -8.57 -0.72 -12.91
N TYR A 192 -8.14 0.35 -12.23
CA TYR A 192 -8.91 1.00 -11.16
C TYR A 192 -8.78 2.53 -11.24
N ARG A 193 -8.96 3.07 -12.45
CA ARG A 193 -8.83 4.49 -12.80
C ARG A 193 -9.73 5.39 -11.96
N ARG A 194 -10.91 4.88 -11.58
CA ARG A 194 -11.86 5.57 -10.68
C ARG A 194 -11.21 5.97 -9.35
N GLN A 195 -10.20 5.24 -8.88
CA GLN A 195 -9.50 5.58 -7.63
C GLN A 195 -8.76 6.92 -7.68
N PHE A 196 -8.47 7.40 -8.88
CA PHE A 196 -7.73 8.62 -9.16
C PHE A 196 -8.62 9.70 -9.80
N GLY A 197 -9.95 9.52 -9.77
CA GLY A 197 -10.90 10.48 -10.33
C GLY A 197 -11.13 10.37 -11.84
N PHE A 198 -10.56 9.37 -12.51
CA PHE A 198 -10.77 9.15 -13.94
C PHE A 198 -11.96 8.22 -14.22
N VAL A 199 -12.50 8.33 -15.43
CA VAL A 199 -13.46 7.36 -15.98
C VAL A 199 -12.73 6.02 -16.21
N GLN A 200 -13.41 4.91 -15.89
CA GLN A 200 -12.90 3.57 -16.17
C GLN A 200 -13.11 3.23 -17.64
N GLY A 201 -12.01 2.98 -18.35
CA GLY A 201 -12.02 2.42 -19.70
C GLY A 201 -11.66 0.94 -19.69
N VAL A 202 -11.62 0.33 -20.86
CA VAL A 202 -11.07 -1.01 -21.04
C VAL A 202 -9.59 -0.98 -20.67
N PRO A 203 -9.14 -1.80 -19.70
CA PRO A 203 -7.73 -1.85 -19.33
C PRO A 203 -6.90 -2.53 -20.40
N HIS A 204 -5.60 -2.31 -20.37
CA HIS A 204 -4.67 -3.08 -21.21
C HIS A 204 -4.57 -4.53 -20.72
N ASP A 205 -4.07 -5.39 -21.61
CA ASP A 205 -3.79 -6.79 -21.30
C ASP A 205 -2.89 -6.93 -20.07
N GLU A 206 -3.07 -8.04 -19.38
CA GLU A 206 -2.31 -8.34 -18.16
C GLU A 206 -0.83 -8.45 -18.47
N ARG A 207 -0.02 -7.73 -17.69
CA ARG A 207 1.42 -7.85 -17.79
C ARG A 207 1.86 -9.15 -17.16
N ASN A 208 2.31 -10.09 -17.97
CA ASN A 208 2.95 -11.29 -17.48
C ASN A 208 4.29 -10.93 -16.80
N LEU A 209 4.43 -11.30 -15.53
CA LEU A 209 5.64 -11.11 -14.73
C LEU A 209 6.58 -12.33 -14.76
N ASP A 210 6.20 -13.39 -15.47
CA ASP A 210 6.91 -14.65 -15.61
C ASP A 210 7.44 -15.17 -14.26
N LYS A 211 8.74 -15.49 -14.20
CA LYS A 211 9.41 -16.02 -13.01
C LYS A 211 9.47 -15.01 -11.87
N ALA A 212 9.43 -13.70 -12.15
CA ALA A 212 9.63 -12.66 -11.14
C ALA A 212 8.53 -12.66 -10.07
N HIS A 213 7.29 -13.00 -10.44
CA HIS A 213 6.18 -13.12 -9.50
C HIS A 213 6.37 -14.27 -8.47
N GLY A 214 7.16 -15.28 -8.83
CA GLY A 214 7.46 -16.44 -7.99
C GLY A 214 8.72 -16.30 -7.13
N GLU A 215 9.51 -15.23 -7.30
CA GLU A 215 10.78 -15.10 -6.60
C GLU A 215 10.58 -14.77 -5.11
N VAL A 216 11.26 -15.56 -4.29
CA VAL A 216 11.32 -15.38 -2.84
C VAL A 216 12.57 -14.57 -2.51
N LEU A 217 12.57 -13.88 -1.37
CA LEU A 217 13.67 -13.07 -0.87
C LEU A 217 14.90 -13.89 -0.40
N THR A 218 15.30 -14.91 -1.16
CA THR A 218 16.42 -15.83 -0.86
C THR A 218 17.70 -15.51 -1.62
N GLY A 219 17.67 -14.57 -2.56
CA GLY A 219 18.82 -14.21 -3.38
C GLY A 219 19.95 -13.53 -2.61
N PRO A 220 21.07 -13.19 -3.28
CA PRO A 220 22.34 -12.85 -2.64
C PRO A 220 22.26 -11.64 -1.71
N LYS A 221 23.10 -11.63 -0.67
CA LYS A 221 23.06 -10.62 0.40
C LYS A 221 23.44 -9.20 -0.05
N ASN A 222 24.40 -9.11 -0.95
CA ASN A 222 25.04 -7.84 -1.35
C ASN A 222 24.82 -7.52 -2.83
N LEU A 223 23.79 -8.11 -3.45
CA LEU A 223 23.49 -7.82 -4.84
C LEU A 223 22.87 -6.42 -4.96
N ASN A 224 23.46 -5.57 -5.79
CA ASN A 224 22.85 -4.30 -6.14
C ASN A 224 21.80 -4.51 -7.23
N TRP A 225 20.54 -4.65 -6.80
CA TRP A 225 19.39 -4.86 -7.68
C TRP A 225 19.17 -3.74 -8.70
N VAL A 226 19.69 -2.53 -8.46
CA VAL A 226 19.65 -1.42 -9.43
C VAL A 226 20.49 -1.74 -10.67
N THR A 227 21.61 -2.44 -10.49
CA THR A 227 22.59 -2.71 -11.56
C THR A 227 22.52 -4.13 -12.10
N THR A 228 21.73 -5.01 -11.48
CA THR A 228 21.58 -6.39 -11.94
C THR A 228 20.82 -6.44 -13.27
N LEU A 229 21.39 -7.13 -14.26
CA LEU A 229 20.79 -7.26 -15.60
C LEU A 229 19.35 -7.81 -15.57
N SER A 230 19.04 -8.74 -14.68
CA SER A 230 17.68 -9.30 -14.54
C SER A 230 16.62 -8.28 -14.09
N HIS A 231 17.04 -7.20 -13.42
CA HIS A 231 16.15 -6.17 -12.88
C HIS A 231 16.19 -4.85 -13.66
N TYR A 232 17.16 -4.72 -14.57
CA TYR A 232 17.41 -3.49 -15.32
C TYR A 232 16.16 -2.96 -16.02
N SER A 233 15.40 -3.82 -16.72
CA SER A 233 14.18 -3.40 -17.43
C SER A 233 13.11 -2.86 -16.47
N TRP A 234 12.92 -3.50 -15.31
CA TRP A 234 11.97 -3.07 -14.29
C TRP A 234 12.37 -1.76 -13.64
N VAL A 235 13.65 -1.63 -13.27
CA VAL A 235 14.21 -0.41 -12.69
C VAL A 235 14.14 0.75 -13.67
N MET A 236 14.44 0.53 -14.95
CA MET A 236 14.31 1.54 -15.99
C MET A 236 12.85 1.99 -16.18
N HIS A 237 11.90 1.06 -16.18
CA HIS A 237 10.48 1.40 -16.30
C HIS A 237 9.96 2.17 -15.08
N TRP A 238 10.40 1.81 -13.86
CA TRP A 238 10.11 2.56 -12.63
C TRP A 238 10.76 3.95 -12.63
N THR A 239 11.98 4.07 -13.15
CA THR A 239 12.68 5.36 -13.26
C THR A 239 11.92 6.30 -14.19
N ASN A 240 11.35 5.77 -15.27
CA ASN A 240 10.53 6.51 -16.24
C ASN A 240 9.05 6.66 -15.85
N ARG A 241 8.67 6.37 -14.60
CA ARG A 241 7.26 6.35 -14.13
C ARG A 241 6.41 7.57 -14.51
N TYR A 242 7.00 8.76 -14.63
CA TYR A 242 6.27 9.97 -15.01
C TYR A 242 5.67 9.89 -16.43
N HIS A 243 6.23 9.08 -17.33
CA HIS A 243 5.66 8.84 -18.67
C HIS A 243 4.52 7.82 -18.65
N HIS A 244 4.27 7.17 -17.51
CA HIS A 244 3.28 6.11 -17.37
C HIS A 244 2.12 6.51 -16.44
N ILE A 245 1.99 7.80 -16.14
CA ILE A 245 0.86 8.36 -15.40
C ILE A 245 -0.41 8.24 -16.25
N LEU A 246 -1.54 7.91 -15.61
CA LEU A 246 -2.83 7.90 -16.30
C LEU A 246 -3.15 9.28 -16.89
N SER A 247 -3.43 9.30 -18.19
CA SER A 247 -4.00 10.45 -18.90
C SER A 247 -5.52 10.36 -18.95
N GLU A 248 -6.20 11.49 -19.16
CA GLU A 248 -7.61 11.48 -19.54
C GLU A 248 -7.82 10.62 -20.78
N LEU A 249 -8.94 9.88 -20.81
CA LEU A 249 -9.33 9.19 -22.03
C LEU A 249 -9.67 10.26 -23.07
N PRO A 250 -9.19 10.14 -24.32
CA PRO A 250 -9.64 11.00 -25.39
C PRO A 250 -11.18 10.99 -25.46
N MET A 251 -11.82 12.15 -25.36
CA MET A 251 -13.29 12.29 -25.40
C MET A 251 -13.87 11.89 -26.79
N PRO A 252 -15.01 11.18 -26.87
CA PRO A 252 -15.14 9.80 -26.39
C PRO A 252 -15.93 8.90 -27.39
N SER A 253 -15.85 7.58 -27.23
CA SER A 253 -17.03 6.75 -27.53
C SER A 253 -18.16 7.21 -26.60
N GLN A 254 -19.39 7.36 -27.08
CA GLN A 254 -20.49 7.97 -26.29
C GLN A 254 -20.79 7.26 -24.95
N HIS A 255 -20.25 6.06 -24.72
CA HIS A 255 -20.52 5.21 -23.56
C HIS A 255 -19.28 4.42 -23.08
N PRO A 256 -18.29 5.08 -22.42
CA PRO A 256 -17.09 4.40 -21.92
C PRO A 256 -17.42 3.35 -20.85
N LEU A 257 -18.46 3.58 -20.04
CA LEU A 257 -18.95 2.61 -19.05
C LEU A 257 -19.53 1.36 -19.72
N ASP A 258 -20.36 1.50 -20.76
CA ASP A 258 -20.95 0.36 -21.45
C ASP A 258 -19.88 -0.49 -22.14
N THR A 259 -18.89 0.18 -22.74
CA THR A 259 -17.73 -0.49 -23.35
C THR A 259 -16.95 -1.30 -22.31
N TYR A 260 -16.67 -0.70 -21.15
CA TYR A 260 -16.01 -1.40 -20.05
C TYR A 260 -16.85 -2.57 -19.51
N MET A 261 -18.16 -2.38 -19.30
CA MET A 261 -19.05 -3.42 -18.78
C MET A 261 -19.20 -4.59 -19.76
N HIS A 262 -19.22 -4.31 -21.07
CA HIS A 262 -19.16 -5.35 -22.10
C HIS A 262 -17.87 -6.15 -21.98
N TRP A 263 -16.70 -5.48 -21.98
CA TRP A 263 -15.41 -6.14 -21.79
C TRP A 263 -15.36 -6.97 -20.50
N TYR A 264 -15.82 -6.41 -19.38
CA TYR A 264 -15.83 -7.06 -18.07
C TYR A 264 -16.65 -8.36 -18.11
N ARG A 265 -17.87 -8.32 -18.64
CA ARG A 265 -18.73 -9.49 -18.73
C ARG A 265 -18.16 -10.55 -19.66
N SER A 266 -17.58 -10.15 -20.80
CA SER A 266 -17.00 -11.08 -21.77
C SER A 266 -15.75 -11.80 -21.25
N ASN A 267 -14.92 -11.13 -20.45
CA ASN A 267 -13.63 -11.68 -20.00
C ASN A 267 -13.66 -12.26 -18.58
N LEU A 268 -14.49 -11.70 -17.69
CA LEU A 268 -14.52 -12.04 -16.27
C LEU A 268 -15.89 -12.53 -15.78
N GLY A 269 -16.97 -12.31 -16.54
CA GLY A 269 -18.33 -12.61 -16.10
C GLY A 269 -18.74 -14.09 -16.15
N ASN A 270 -17.91 -14.96 -16.74
CA ASN A 270 -18.15 -16.41 -16.85
C ASN A 270 -17.23 -17.25 -15.95
N ALA A 271 -16.52 -16.61 -15.00
CA ALA A 271 -15.62 -17.27 -14.05
C ALA A 271 -16.34 -17.67 -12.76
#